data_AF-A7LCW5-F1
#
_entry.id   AF-A7LCW5-F1
#
_cell.length_a   1.000
_cell.length_b   1.000
_cell.length_c   1.000
_cell.angle_alpha   90.00
_cell.angle_beta   90.00
_cell.angle_gamma   90.00
#
_symmetry.space_group_name_H-M   'P 1'
#
loop_
_entity.id
_entity.type
_entity.pdbx_description
1 polymer ?
#
loop_
_entity_poly.entity_id
_entity_poly.type
_entity_poly.pdbx_seq_one_letter_code
_entity_poly.pdbx_strand_id
1 'polypeptide(L)'
;VWAKGGEGGEELANEVLRLTEQPGTLEYTYDLEMPIVDKIKAIAQENYPGSNADFTPAALKEIERLTKLGFDKLPICMAKTQY
;
A
#
# COMPACT_ATOMS: atom_id res chain seq x y z
N VAL A 1 13.40 -22.02 9.56
CA VAL A 1 13.16 -22.88 8.36
C VAL A 1 14.40 -23.22 7.54
N TRP A 2 15.35 -22.31 7.30
CA TRP A 2 16.49 -22.56 6.39
C TRP A 2 17.37 -23.77 6.77
N ALA A 3 17.82 -23.89 8.02
CA ALA A 3 18.72 -24.98 8.44
C ALA A 3 18.01 -26.27 8.90
N LYS A 4 16.73 -26.20 9.28
CA LYS A 4 15.98 -27.31 9.90
C LYS A 4 14.67 -27.66 9.16
N GLY A 5 14.48 -27.16 7.95
CA GLY A 5 13.22 -27.33 7.21
C GLY A 5 12.01 -26.84 8.01
N GLY A 6 10.91 -27.60 7.96
CA GLY A 6 9.65 -27.28 8.64
C GLY A 6 9.76 -27.19 10.17
N GLU A 7 10.55 -28.07 10.79
CA GLU A 7 10.75 -28.09 12.26
C GLU A 7 11.21 -26.73 12.77
N GLY A 8 12.16 -26.10 12.06
CA GLY A 8 12.65 -24.77 12.39
C GLY A 8 11.69 -23.62 12.11
N GLY A 9 10.42 -23.89 11.81
CA GLY A 9 9.35 -22.91 11.62
C GLY A 9 8.10 -23.18 12.47
N GLU A 10 8.09 -24.25 13.28
CA GLU A 10 6.90 -24.63 14.07
C GLU A 10 6.45 -23.54 15.04
N GLU A 11 7.39 -22.84 15.67
CA GLU A 11 7.06 -21.71 16.57
C GLU A 11 6.34 -20.58 15.82
N LEU A 12 6.86 -20.19 14.65
CA LEU A 12 6.20 -19.20 13.79
C LEU A 12 4.83 -19.70 13.33
N ALA A 13 4.70 -20.99 12.97
CA ALA A 13 3.44 -21.57 12.52
C ALA A 13 2.37 -21.53 13.63
N ASN A 14 2.73 -21.91 14.86
CA ASN A 14 1.84 -21.85 16.02
C ASN A 14 1.41 -20.41 16.33
N GLU A 15 2.33 -19.44 16.22
CA GLU A 15 2.00 -18.03 16.42
C GLU A 15 1.06 -17.50 15.33
N VAL A 16 1.27 -17.87 14.06
CA VAL A 16 0.35 -17.52 12.98
C VAL A 16 -1.04 -18.11 13.23
N LEU A 17 -1.13 -19.40 13.61
CA LEU A 17 -2.42 -20.03 13.96
C LEU A 17 -3.12 -19.27 15.10
N ARG A 18 -2.40 -18.94 16.16
CA ARG A 18 -2.92 -18.15 17.29
C ARG A 18 -3.45 -16.78 16.84
N LEU A 19 -2.78 -16.11 15.90
CA LEU A 19 -3.24 -14.83 15.36
C LEU A 19 -4.49 -14.98 14.47
N THR A 20 -4.65 -16.11 13.76
CA THR A 20 -5.86 -16.36 12.94
C THR A 20 -7.12 -16.55 13.77
N GLU A 21 -6.99 -16.90 15.05
CA GLU A 21 -8.10 -17.03 15.99
C GLU A 21 -8.55 -15.68 16.58
N GLN A 22 -7.79 -14.60 16.34
CA GLN A 22 -8.12 -13.25 16.83
C GLN A 22 -8.98 -12.48 15.81
N PRO A 23 -9.85 -11.56 16.27
CA PRO A 23 -10.54 -10.65 15.36
C PRO A 23 -9.52 -9.72 14.68
N GLY A 24 -9.64 -9.57 13.36
CA GLY A 24 -8.86 -8.63 12.56
C GLY A 24 -9.78 -7.65 11.84
N THR A 25 -9.39 -6.39 11.79
CA THR A 25 -10.02 -5.37 10.94
C THR A 25 -9.12 -5.12 9.74
N LEU A 26 -9.69 -5.17 8.54
CA LEU A 26 -9.01 -4.72 7.34
C LEU A 26 -9.37 -3.26 7.08
N GLU A 27 -8.36 -2.40 7.14
CA GLU A 27 -8.47 -0.99 6.77
C GLU A 27 -7.54 -0.71 5.59
N TYR A 28 -8.03 0.08 4.64
CA TYR A 28 -7.23 0.55 3.52
C TYR A 28 -6.71 1.95 3.82
N THR A 29 -5.48 2.23 3.39
CA THR A 29 -4.82 3.55 3.49
C THR A 29 -5.64 4.71 2.91
N TYR A 30 -6.53 4.43 1.95
CA TYR A 30 -7.36 5.44 1.30
C TYR A 30 -8.64 4.83 0.70
N ASP A 31 -9.63 5.70 0.45
CA ASP A 31 -10.85 5.35 -0.29
C ASP A 31 -10.63 5.48 -1.81
N LEU A 32 -11.22 4.59 -2.61
CA LEU A 32 -11.14 4.64 -4.08
C LEU A 32 -11.81 5.88 -4.67
N GLU A 33 -12.70 6.53 -3.95
CA GLU A 33 -13.35 7.76 -4.39
C GLU A 33 -12.47 9.01 -4.25
N MET A 34 -11.36 8.92 -3.51
CA MET A 34 -10.43 10.04 -3.35
C MET A 34 -9.77 10.44 -4.68
N PRO A 35 -9.42 11.74 -4.84
CA PRO A 35 -8.60 12.17 -5.97
C PRO A 35 -7.26 11.42 -6.04
N ILE A 36 -6.75 11.15 -7.26
CA ILE A 36 -5.48 10.44 -7.48
C ILE A 36 -4.32 11.06 -6.65
N VAL A 37 -4.24 12.39 -6.59
CA VAL A 37 -3.20 13.10 -5.82
C VAL A 37 -3.27 12.75 -4.34
N ASP A 38 -4.48 12.68 -3.78
CA ASP A 38 -4.68 12.45 -2.35
C ASP A 38 -4.41 10.99 -1.99
N LYS A 39 -4.75 10.05 -2.87
CA LYS A 39 -4.35 8.64 -2.73
C LYS A 39 -2.83 8.47 -2.66
N ILE A 40 -2.10 9.14 -3.55
CA ILE A 40 -0.63 9.09 -3.57
C ILE A 40 -0.04 9.70 -2.29
N LYS A 41 -0.60 10.82 -1.82
CA LYS A 41 -0.18 11.45 -0.57
C LYS A 41 -0.45 10.58 0.65
N ALA A 42 -1.62 9.93 0.71
CA ALA A 42 -1.96 9.00 1.80
C ALA A 42 -0.93 7.86 1.88
N ILE A 43 -0.58 7.25 0.74
CA ILE A 43 0.47 6.22 0.70
C ILE A 43 1.82 6.79 1.17
N ALA A 44 2.19 7.99 0.72
CA ALA A 44 3.46 8.60 1.10
C ALA A 44 3.56 8.90 2.60
N GLN A 45 2.47 9.32 3.22
CA GLN A 45 2.44 9.69 4.64
C GLN A 45 2.34 8.48 5.57
N GLU A 46 1.50 7.50 5.24
CA GLU A 46 1.26 6.34 6.11
C GLU A 46 2.32 5.25 5.95
N ASN A 47 2.76 4.96 4.71
CA ASN A 47 3.63 3.82 4.44
C ASN A 47 5.12 4.20 4.35
N TYR A 48 5.43 5.48 4.13
CA TYR A 48 6.82 5.99 4.03
C TYR A 48 7.08 7.16 5.01
N PRO A 49 7.14 6.89 6.33
CA PRO A 49 7.24 7.95 7.35
C PRO A 49 8.37 8.94 7.05
N GLY A 50 8.04 10.24 7.07
CA GLY A 50 8.99 11.34 6.77
C GLY A 50 9.10 11.71 5.29
N SER A 51 8.36 11.04 4.40
CA SER A 51 8.28 11.40 2.98
C SER A 51 7.09 12.30 2.67
N ASN A 52 7.18 13.06 1.58
CA ASN A 52 6.06 13.79 1.00
C ASN A 52 5.98 13.48 -0.51
N ALA A 53 4.82 13.74 -1.12
CA ALA A 53 4.61 13.55 -2.55
C ALA A 53 4.57 14.91 -3.27
N ASP A 54 5.62 15.18 -4.05
CA ASP A 54 5.68 16.33 -4.95
C ASP A 54 5.39 15.91 -6.40
N PHE A 55 4.65 16.75 -7.12
CA PHE A 55 4.17 16.44 -8.45
C PHE A 55 4.77 17.39 -9.48
N THR A 56 5.39 16.83 -10.52
CA THR A 56 5.83 17.62 -11.66
C THR A 56 4.62 18.13 -12.46
N PRO A 57 4.76 19.22 -13.24
CA PRO A 57 3.67 19.70 -14.09
C PRO A 57 3.16 18.64 -15.09
N ALA A 58 4.04 17.79 -15.61
CA ALA A 58 3.67 16.70 -16.50
C ALA A 58 2.82 15.64 -15.78
N ALA A 59 3.17 15.29 -14.54
CA ALA A 59 2.40 14.35 -13.73
C ALA A 59 0.99 14.89 -13.43
N LEU A 60 0.86 16.17 -13.07
CA LEU A 60 -0.44 16.80 -12.82
C LEU A 60 -1.34 16.78 -14.07
N LYS A 61 -0.78 17.07 -15.24
CA LYS A 61 -1.51 17.01 -16.52
C LYS A 61 -2.01 15.60 -16.83
N GLU A 62 -1.19 14.60 -16.54
CA GLU A 62 -1.56 13.21 -16.77
C GLU A 62 -2.62 12.72 -15.78
N ILE A 63 -2.50 13.11 -14.51
CA ILE A 63 -3.54 12.86 -13.50
C ILE A 63 -4.87 13.45 -13.94
N GLU A 64 -4.90 14.70 -14.41
CA GLU A 64 -6.12 15.34 -14.91
C GLU A 64 -6.70 14.57 -16.11
N ARG A 65 -5.86 14.10 -17.02
CA ARG A 65 -6.27 13.28 -18.18
C ARG A 65 -6.89 11.96 -17.73
N LEU A 66 -6.27 11.26 -16.77
CA LEU A 66 -6.77 9.98 -16.25
C LEU A 66 -8.11 10.16 -15.53
N THR A 67 -8.28 11.24 -14.76
CA THR A 67 -9.56 11.58 -14.14
C THR A 67 -10.65 11.83 -15.19
N LYS A 68 -10.35 12.58 -16.26
CA LYS A 68 -11.32 12.83 -17.35
C LYS A 68 -11.72 11.55 -18.10
N LEU A 69 -10.84 10.55 -18.12
CA LEU A 69 -11.11 9.23 -18.72
C LEU A 69 -11.85 8.27 -17.76
N GLY A 70 -12.10 8.68 -16.51
CA GLY A 70 -12.80 7.87 -15.51
C GLY A 70 -11.91 6.81 -14.84
N PHE A 71 -10.59 6.97 -14.89
CA PHE A 71 -9.64 6.03 -14.26
C PHE A 71 -9.21 6.46 -12.85
N ASP A 72 -9.73 7.57 -12.33
CA ASP A 72 -9.38 8.08 -11.00
C ASP A 72 -9.82 7.18 -9.86
N LYS A 73 -10.76 6.25 -10.10
CA LYS A 73 -11.25 5.30 -9.10
C LYS A 73 -10.43 4.02 -8.99
N LEU A 74 -9.41 3.86 -9.83
CA LEU A 74 -8.47 2.74 -9.72
C LEU A 74 -7.53 2.92 -8.51
N PRO A 75 -6.99 1.82 -7.96
CA PRO A 75 -5.94 1.87 -6.94
C PRO A 75 -4.60 2.34 -7.53
N ILE A 76 -3.74 2.85 -6.66
CA ILE A 76 -2.40 3.36 -7.00
C ILE A 76 -1.34 2.26 -6.82
N CYS A 77 -0.46 2.12 -7.81
CA CYS A 77 0.75 1.33 -7.72
C CYS A 77 1.98 2.26 -7.66
N MET A 78 2.70 2.26 -6.53
CA MET A 78 3.88 3.11 -6.34
C MET A 78 5.14 2.45 -6.91
N ALA A 79 5.64 2.97 -8.04
CA ALA A 79 6.93 2.57 -8.59
C ALA A 79 8.06 3.38 -7.94
N LYS A 80 8.79 2.79 -7.00
CA LYS A 80 9.95 3.40 -6.31
C LYS A 80 11.04 2.38 -6.00
N THR A 81 12.20 2.85 -5.52
CA THR A 81 13.25 1.99 -4.93
C THR A 81 12.70 1.17 -3.76
N GLN A 82 13.08 -0.10 -3.61
CA GLN A 82 12.76 -0.92 -2.43
C GLN A 82 13.76 -0.73 -1.28
N TYR A 83 14.90 -0.10 -1.56
CA TYR A 83 15.95 0.25 -0.60
C TYR A 83 15.85 1.72 -0.20
#